data_AF-A0A842S907-F1
#
_entry.id   AF-A0A842S907-F1
#
_cell.length_a   1.000
_cell.length_b   1.000
_cell.length_c   1.000
_cell.angle_alpha   90.00
_cell.angle_beta   90.00
_cell.angle_gamma   90.00
#
_symmetry.space_group_name_H-M   'P 1'
#
loop_
_entity.id
_entity.type
_entity.pdbx_description
1 polymer ?
#
loop_
_entity_poly.entity_id
_entity_poly.type
_entity_poly.pdbx_seq_one_letter_code
_entity_poly.pdbx_strand_id
1 'polypeptide(L)'
;MKIKKLLTSPRIIIYLLFFLFMMLAISPNPWHKGATIRNVITNSTAYNAGITSSAPRTPPMNRETIVEINNQEIESADDYYEVIDDVKVNDTLYLKTKVKRFLFSYKTNDYVLSAESDITTKVLNETVAKKTIVEEYDEDLNKTVNKTKYVMQPKTEQIFNGVKDIGIRVYDAPKTNIKLGLDLQGGTRVILQPEEKISTENMDALIDNMNQRLNLYGLSDVVIRSAGDLSGNQFIIVEIAGATEEEVHELLAQQGKFEASIGNETVFLGGEDITYVCRSAQCSGIDPRAGCRRIQDGYMCRFQFAISLSSDAAKRQAEITQKLDVVYDSSGEEYLSQDLNLYLDDQMVDTLKISADLKGRASTEIAISGSGFGLNMQEARREA
;
A
#
# COMPACT_ATOMS: atom_id res chain seq x y z
N MET A 1 17.61 -46.84 -37.18
CA MET A 1 18.45 -45.96 -38.03
C MET A 1 17.77 -44.64 -38.45
N LYS A 2 16.43 -44.56 -38.54
CA LYS A 2 15.72 -43.34 -38.96
C LYS A 2 15.61 -42.23 -37.88
N ILE A 3 15.45 -42.59 -36.61
CA ILE A 3 15.35 -41.61 -35.49
C ILE A 3 16.65 -40.81 -35.29
N LYS A 4 17.82 -41.45 -35.38
CA LYS A 4 19.12 -40.75 -35.28
C LYS A 4 19.32 -39.71 -36.38
N LYS A 5 18.87 -39.99 -37.62
CA LYS A 5 18.89 -39.02 -38.74
C LYS A 5 17.86 -37.89 -38.57
N LEU A 6 16.77 -38.17 -37.86
CA LEU A 6 15.74 -37.18 -37.53
C LEU A 6 16.26 -36.19 -36.48
N LEU A 7 16.89 -36.70 -35.42
CA LEU A 7 17.43 -35.88 -34.31
C LEU A 7 18.69 -35.08 -34.68
N THR A 8 19.39 -35.41 -35.76
CA THR A 8 20.52 -34.63 -36.28
C THR A 8 20.11 -33.62 -37.37
N SER A 9 18.84 -33.59 -37.77
CA SER A 9 18.37 -32.58 -38.73
C SER A 9 18.36 -31.19 -38.08
N PRO A 10 19.01 -30.17 -38.67
CA PRO A 10 19.07 -28.82 -38.08
C PRO A 10 17.68 -28.23 -37.78
N ARG A 11 16.69 -28.49 -38.64
CA ARG A 11 15.31 -28.02 -38.43
C ARG A 11 14.68 -28.64 -37.17
N ILE A 12 14.94 -29.92 -36.93
CA ILE A 12 14.38 -30.65 -35.79
C ILE A 12 15.09 -30.28 -34.50
N ILE A 13 16.41 -30.05 -34.55
CA ILE A 13 17.16 -29.51 -33.42
C ILE A 13 16.59 -28.14 -33.02
N ILE A 14 16.29 -27.26 -33.99
CA ILE A 14 15.65 -25.97 -33.72
C ILE A 14 14.29 -26.16 -33.03
N TYR A 15 13.42 -27.04 -33.54
CA TYR A 15 12.12 -27.29 -32.91
C TYR A 15 12.24 -27.86 -31.49
N LEU A 16 13.17 -28.78 -31.26
CA LEU A 16 13.41 -29.35 -29.93
C LEU A 16 13.94 -28.28 -28.96
N LEU A 17 14.79 -27.38 -29.44
CA LEU A 17 15.32 -26.27 -28.67
C LEU A 17 14.21 -25.26 -28.34
N PHE A 18 13.33 -24.92 -29.28
CA PHE A 18 12.13 -24.12 -29.01
C PHE A 18 11.20 -24.79 -28.00
N PHE A 19 10.94 -26.10 -28.14
CA PHE A 19 10.11 -26.84 -27.20
C PHE A 19 10.74 -26.87 -25.80
N LEU A 20 12.06 -27.02 -25.70
CA LEU A 20 12.78 -26.92 -24.44
C LEU A 20 12.60 -25.54 -23.80
N PHE A 21 12.82 -24.46 -24.56
CA PHE A 21 12.60 -23.10 -24.06
C PHE A 21 11.15 -22.84 -23.65
N MET A 22 10.18 -23.38 -24.39
CA MET A 22 8.76 -23.32 -24.04
C MET A 22 8.48 -24.03 -22.71
N MET A 23 8.98 -25.25 -22.51
CA MET A 23 8.83 -26.00 -21.26
C MET A 23 9.49 -25.28 -20.08
N LEU A 24 10.64 -24.64 -20.30
CA LEU A 24 11.30 -23.83 -19.28
C LEU A 24 10.50 -22.57 -18.92
N ALA A 25 9.92 -21.90 -19.93
CA ALA A 25 9.12 -20.69 -19.73
C ALA A 25 7.79 -21.00 -19.03
N ILE A 26 7.04 -22.01 -19.51
CA ILE A 26 5.75 -22.42 -18.94
C ILE A 26 5.93 -23.06 -17.57
N SER A 27 7.03 -23.78 -17.35
CA SER A 27 7.35 -24.49 -16.10
C SER A 27 6.15 -25.29 -15.55
N PRO A 28 5.54 -26.20 -16.34
CA PRO A 28 4.32 -26.90 -15.92
C PRO A 28 4.59 -27.83 -14.73
N ASN A 29 3.74 -27.73 -13.70
CA ASN A 29 3.73 -28.60 -12.53
C ASN A 29 2.27 -28.87 -12.09
N PRO A 30 1.65 -29.94 -12.61
CA PRO A 30 0.26 -30.32 -12.26
C PRO A 30 0.05 -30.62 -10.77
N TRP A 31 1.13 -31.00 -10.06
CA TRP A 31 1.09 -31.37 -8.65
C TRP A 31 1.49 -30.23 -7.71
N HIS A 32 1.58 -28.99 -8.21
CA HIS A 32 1.84 -27.82 -7.35
C HIS A 32 0.63 -27.53 -6.47
N LYS A 33 0.73 -27.78 -5.17
CA LYS A 33 -0.34 -27.56 -4.18
C LYS A 33 0.03 -26.41 -3.23
N GLY A 34 -0.99 -25.85 -2.59
CA GLY A 34 -0.87 -24.77 -1.62
C GLY A 34 -1.69 -23.54 -1.99
N ALA A 35 -1.67 -22.57 -1.09
CA ALA A 35 -2.32 -21.28 -1.26
C ALA A 35 -1.27 -20.22 -1.64
N THR A 36 -1.22 -19.84 -2.93
CA THR A 36 -0.28 -18.83 -3.41
C THR A 36 -0.71 -17.44 -2.94
N ILE A 37 0.23 -16.71 -2.35
CA ILE A 37 0.02 -15.35 -1.87
C ILE A 37 -0.16 -14.45 -3.09
N ARG A 38 -1.36 -13.88 -3.21
CA ARG A 38 -1.70 -12.85 -4.19
C ARG A 38 -1.13 -11.50 -3.75
N ASN A 39 -1.45 -11.12 -2.51
CA ASN A 39 -1.01 -9.88 -1.89
C ASN A 39 -1.04 -10.00 -0.37
N VAL A 40 -0.30 -9.11 0.28
CA VAL A 40 -0.28 -8.87 1.71
C VAL A 40 -0.65 -7.40 1.94
N ILE A 41 -1.66 -7.17 2.77
CA ILE A 41 -2.13 -5.83 3.12
C ILE A 41 -1.05 -5.12 3.96
N THR A 42 -0.69 -3.89 3.62
CA THR A 42 0.31 -3.10 4.36
C THR A 42 -0.09 -2.90 5.82
N ASN A 43 0.88 -2.97 6.75
CA ASN A 43 0.67 -2.85 8.21
C ASN A 43 -0.26 -3.92 8.83
N SER A 44 -0.65 -4.94 8.08
CA SER A 44 -1.30 -6.13 8.63
C SER A 44 -0.36 -6.95 9.52
N THR A 45 -0.91 -7.90 10.27
CA THR A 45 -0.10 -8.82 11.07
C THR A 45 0.88 -9.61 10.20
N ALA A 46 0.46 -10.00 8.99
CA ALA A 46 1.33 -10.69 8.03
C ALA A 46 2.45 -9.80 7.49
N TYR A 47 2.15 -8.54 7.16
CA TYR A 47 3.16 -7.59 6.72
C TYR A 47 4.20 -7.33 7.81
N ASN A 48 3.74 -7.14 9.05
CA ASN A 48 4.60 -6.91 10.21
C ASN A 48 5.45 -8.15 10.55
N ALA A 49 4.97 -9.36 10.22
CA ALA A 49 5.74 -10.60 10.31
C ALA A 49 6.78 -10.76 9.17
N GLY A 50 6.84 -9.82 8.22
CA GLY A 50 7.80 -9.81 7.12
C GLY A 50 7.35 -10.56 5.86
N ILE A 51 6.07 -10.91 5.75
CA ILE A 51 5.50 -11.45 4.51
C ILE A 51 5.26 -10.26 3.57
N THR A 52 5.74 -10.37 2.33
CA THR A 52 5.62 -9.28 1.34
C THR A 52 4.95 -9.77 0.07
N SER A 53 4.27 -8.86 -0.61
CA SER A 53 3.57 -9.12 -1.85
C SER A 53 4.54 -9.32 -3.00
N SER A 54 4.25 -10.30 -3.87
CA SER A 54 5.05 -10.50 -5.07
C SER A 54 4.82 -9.36 -6.07
N ALA A 55 5.88 -8.91 -6.76
CA ALA A 55 5.74 -7.88 -7.78
C ALA A 55 4.74 -8.30 -8.88
N PRO A 56 3.96 -7.38 -9.49
CA PRO A 56 2.91 -7.73 -10.48
C PRO A 56 3.43 -8.54 -11.69
N ARG A 57 4.69 -8.35 -12.08
CA ARG A 57 5.33 -9.06 -13.19
C ARG A 57 5.93 -10.42 -12.80
N THR A 58 5.87 -10.80 -11.53
CA THR A 58 6.37 -12.10 -11.06
C THR A 58 5.61 -13.22 -11.76
N PRO A 59 6.32 -14.18 -12.39
CA PRO A 59 5.68 -15.35 -12.98
C PRO A 59 4.87 -16.13 -11.93
N PRO A 60 3.68 -16.66 -12.24
CA PRO A 60 2.83 -17.33 -11.28
C PRO A 60 3.53 -18.43 -10.45
N MET A 61 4.34 -19.30 -11.07
CA MET A 61 5.06 -20.37 -10.35
C MET A 61 6.18 -19.86 -9.43
N ASN A 62 6.54 -18.59 -9.54
CA ASN A 62 7.59 -17.97 -8.74
C ASN A 62 7.03 -17.18 -7.56
N ARG A 63 5.70 -17.09 -7.42
CA ARG A 63 5.07 -16.45 -6.26
C ARG A 63 5.18 -17.34 -5.04
N GLU A 64 5.25 -16.70 -3.89
CA GLU A 64 5.32 -17.39 -2.61
C GLU A 64 4.00 -18.11 -2.31
N THR A 65 4.09 -19.35 -1.87
CA THR A 65 2.94 -20.24 -1.67
C THR A 65 2.97 -20.80 -0.27
N ILE A 66 1.88 -20.59 0.48
CA ILE A 66 1.64 -21.17 1.79
C ILE A 66 1.36 -22.66 1.60
N VAL A 67 2.09 -23.48 2.33
CA VAL A 67 1.99 -24.95 2.26
C VAL A 67 1.61 -25.58 3.58
N GLU A 68 1.72 -24.84 4.68
CA GLU A 68 1.41 -25.34 6.02
C GLU A 68 1.02 -24.18 6.94
N ILE A 69 0.00 -24.37 7.77
CA ILE A 69 -0.39 -23.48 8.87
C ILE A 69 -0.59 -24.33 10.12
N ASN A 70 0.09 -24.02 11.23
CA ASN A 70 -0.04 -24.74 12.50
C ASN A 70 0.12 -26.27 12.36
N ASN A 71 1.07 -26.72 11.53
CA ASN A 71 1.32 -28.11 11.17
C ASN A 71 0.21 -28.80 10.35
N GLN A 72 -0.82 -28.08 9.91
CA GLN A 72 -1.81 -28.55 8.93
C GLN A 72 -1.32 -28.22 7.52
N GLU A 73 -1.28 -29.21 6.64
CA GLU A 73 -0.94 -29.01 5.23
C GLU A 73 -2.07 -28.23 4.52
N ILE A 74 -1.67 -27.27 3.70
CA ILE A 74 -2.58 -26.47 2.88
C ILE A 74 -2.42 -26.95 1.44
N GLU A 75 -3.49 -27.47 0.83
CA GLU A 75 -3.48 -27.92 -0.56
C GLU A 75 -4.11 -26.91 -1.53
N SER A 76 -5.04 -26.10 -1.04
CA SER A 76 -5.83 -25.13 -1.82
C SER A 76 -5.98 -23.78 -1.12
N ALA A 77 -6.53 -22.79 -1.81
CA ALA A 77 -6.96 -21.54 -1.19
C ALA A 77 -8.10 -21.73 -0.19
N ASP A 78 -9.03 -22.66 -0.45
CA ASP A 78 -10.15 -22.94 0.44
C ASP A 78 -9.65 -23.51 1.78
N ASP A 79 -8.70 -24.45 1.74
CA ASP A 79 -8.06 -25.01 2.94
C ASP A 79 -7.41 -23.90 3.80
N TYR A 80 -6.84 -22.89 3.14
CA TYR A 80 -6.28 -21.74 3.82
C TYR A 80 -7.36 -20.95 4.55
N TYR A 81 -8.46 -20.61 3.87
CA TYR A 81 -9.54 -19.83 4.48
C TYR A 81 -10.25 -20.59 5.60
N GLU A 82 -10.46 -21.91 5.46
CA GLU A 82 -10.99 -22.74 6.54
C GLU A 82 -10.14 -22.65 7.82
N VAL A 83 -8.81 -22.67 7.68
CA VAL A 83 -7.91 -22.54 8.84
C VAL A 83 -7.94 -21.13 9.44
N ILE A 84 -8.02 -20.09 8.60
CA ILE A 84 -8.04 -18.70 9.06
C ILE A 84 -9.36 -18.32 9.73
N ASP A 85 -10.48 -18.84 9.26
CA ASP A 85 -11.81 -18.57 9.83
C ASP A 85 -11.97 -19.12 11.25
N ASP A 86 -11.22 -20.18 11.59
CA ASP A 86 -11.23 -20.80 12.93
C ASP A 86 -10.31 -20.09 13.95
N VAL A 87 -9.51 -19.11 13.52
CA VAL A 87 -8.54 -18.40 14.37
C VAL A 87 -9.25 -17.51 15.38
N LYS A 88 -8.71 -17.45 16.61
CA LYS A 88 -9.19 -16.60 17.70
C LYS A 88 -8.18 -15.52 18.07
N VAL A 89 -8.66 -14.50 18.76
CA VAL A 89 -7.80 -13.40 19.24
C VAL A 89 -6.72 -13.94 20.16
N ASN A 90 -5.48 -13.49 19.95
CA ASN A 90 -4.24 -13.93 20.60
C ASN A 90 -3.76 -15.34 20.23
N ASP A 91 -4.36 -15.99 19.24
CA ASP A 91 -3.79 -17.22 18.70
C ASP A 91 -2.48 -16.92 17.95
N THR A 92 -1.50 -17.82 18.11
CA THR A 92 -0.24 -17.77 17.37
C THR A 92 -0.34 -18.69 16.15
N LEU A 93 -0.10 -18.13 14.97
CA LEU A 93 -0.11 -18.86 13.70
C LEU A 93 1.33 -19.11 13.23
N TYR A 94 1.66 -20.37 12.96
CA TYR A 94 2.94 -20.78 12.38
C TYR A 94 2.73 -21.10 10.90
N LEU A 95 3.23 -20.25 10.01
CA LEU A 95 3.07 -20.39 8.57
C LEU A 95 4.38 -20.89 7.96
N LYS A 96 4.30 -21.92 7.12
CA LYS A 96 5.40 -22.33 6.24
C LYS A 96 5.05 -22.02 4.80
N THR A 97 5.96 -21.36 4.12
CA THR A 97 5.81 -21.00 2.71
C THR A 97 6.93 -21.59 1.86
N LYS A 98 6.71 -21.62 0.54
CA LYS A 98 7.69 -21.98 -0.46
C LYS A 98 7.70 -20.95 -1.58
N VAL A 99 8.89 -20.53 -2.00
CA VAL A 99 9.09 -19.67 -3.15
C VAL A 99 10.14 -20.25 -4.08
N LYS A 100 9.89 -20.26 -5.39
CA LYS A 100 10.82 -20.80 -6.38
C LYS A 100 11.95 -19.79 -6.64
N ARG A 101 13.20 -20.20 -6.42
CA ARG A 101 14.39 -19.36 -6.67
C ARG A 101 15.00 -19.58 -8.05
N PHE A 102 15.10 -20.84 -8.46
CA PHE A 102 15.66 -21.21 -9.76
C PHE A 102 14.96 -22.46 -10.29
N LEU A 103 15.34 -22.92 -11.49
CA LEU A 103 14.88 -24.19 -12.04
C LEU A 103 14.98 -25.31 -11.00
N PHE A 104 13.80 -25.81 -10.60
CA PHE A 104 13.61 -26.89 -9.62
C PHE A 104 14.14 -26.63 -8.19
N SER A 105 14.48 -25.38 -7.84
CA SER A 105 14.94 -25.00 -6.50
C SER A 105 13.93 -24.10 -5.80
N TYR A 106 13.57 -24.48 -4.58
CA TYR A 106 12.63 -23.75 -3.72
C TYR A 106 13.33 -23.31 -2.44
N LYS A 107 13.01 -22.10 -1.98
CA LYS A 107 13.34 -21.61 -0.64
C LYS A 107 12.09 -21.77 0.23
N THR A 108 12.24 -22.32 1.42
CA THR A 108 11.20 -22.32 2.45
C THR A 108 11.40 -21.13 3.38
N ASN A 109 10.31 -20.47 3.76
CA ASN A 109 10.30 -19.49 4.84
C ASN A 109 9.32 -19.95 5.91
N ASP A 110 9.63 -19.63 7.17
CA ASP A 110 8.76 -19.87 8.31
C ASP A 110 8.42 -18.51 8.92
N TYR A 111 7.12 -18.28 9.17
CA TYR A 111 6.59 -17.04 9.75
C TYR A 111 5.79 -17.34 11.00
N VAL A 112 5.80 -16.41 11.94
CA VAL A 112 5.00 -16.46 13.16
C VAL A 112 4.15 -15.20 13.22
N LEU A 113 2.83 -15.37 13.26
CA LEU A 113 1.87 -14.28 13.36
C LEU A 113 1.10 -14.39 14.67
N SER A 114 0.71 -13.26 15.22
CA SER A 114 -0.20 -13.19 16.38
C SER A 114 -1.50 -12.57 15.92
N ALA A 115 -2.62 -13.27 16.12
CA ALA A 115 -3.94 -12.78 15.75
C ALA A 115 -4.33 -11.60 16.65
N GLU A 116 -4.61 -10.45 16.05
CA GLU A 116 -5.03 -9.23 16.74
C GLU A 116 -6.56 -9.17 16.83
N SER A 117 -7.07 -8.42 17.80
CA SER A 117 -8.50 -8.11 17.88
C SER A 117 -8.88 -6.98 16.93
N ASP A 118 -10.01 -7.09 16.26
CA ASP A 118 -10.60 -5.97 15.51
C ASP A 118 -11.42 -5.10 16.47
N ILE A 119 -11.03 -3.82 16.60
CA ILE A 119 -11.65 -2.88 17.53
C ILE A 119 -12.03 -1.61 16.77
N THR A 120 -13.33 -1.35 16.67
CA THR A 120 -13.83 -0.05 16.17
C THR A 120 -14.03 0.90 17.34
N THR A 121 -13.46 2.12 17.25
CA THR A 121 -13.68 3.15 18.26
C THR A 121 -14.87 4.01 17.87
N LYS A 122 -16.00 3.87 18.57
CA LYS A 122 -17.17 4.73 18.39
C LYS A 122 -17.08 5.93 19.32
N VAL A 123 -17.12 7.12 18.75
CA VAL A 123 -17.23 8.37 19.53
C VAL A 123 -18.69 8.54 19.97
N LEU A 124 -18.94 8.66 21.27
CA LEU A 124 -20.25 8.94 21.86
C LEU A 124 -20.48 10.44 21.94
N ASN A 125 -21.75 10.87 21.92
CA ASN A 125 -22.14 12.28 22.05
C ASN A 125 -21.95 12.87 23.47
N GLU A 126 -21.27 12.16 24.36
CA GLU A 126 -20.96 12.58 25.72
C GLU A 126 -19.50 13.01 25.81
N THR A 127 -19.22 13.99 26.66
CA THR A 127 -17.83 14.40 26.99
C THR A 127 -17.50 14.01 28.42
N VAL A 128 -16.28 13.55 28.65
CA VAL A 128 -15.76 13.20 29.97
C VAL A 128 -14.55 14.07 30.29
N ALA A 129 -14.54 14.63 31.49
CA ALA A 129 -13.43 15.40 32.03
C ALA A 129 -12.24 14.48 32.34
N LYS A 130 -11.23 14.44 31.46
CA LYS A 130 -9.99 13.70 31.71
C LYS A 130 -9.00 14.59 32.44
N LYS A 131 -8.39 14.05 33.51
CA LYS A 131 -7.34 14.71 34.27
C LYS A 131 -6.06 14.72 33.43
N THR A 132 -5.67 15.89 32.94
CA THR A 132 -4.48 16.08 32.09
C THR A 132 -3.52 17.07 32.76
N ILE A 133 -2.23 16.78 32.65
CA ILE A 133 -1.18 17.70 33.09
C ILE A 133 -0.90 18.63 31.92
N VAL A 134 -1.15 19.91 32.11
CA VAL A 134 -0.87 20.95 31.12
C VAL A 134 0.26 21.81 31.66
N GLU A 135 1.27 22.02 30.83
CA GLU A 135 2.35 22.95 31.12
C GLU A 135 1.82 24.37 30.94
N GLU A 136 1.72 25.12 32.03
CA GLU A 136 1.22 26.49 32.02
C GLU A 136 2.30 27.40 32.62
N TYR A 137 2.60 28.49 31.91
CA TYR A 137 3.56 29.49 32.38
C TYR A 137 2.92 30.28 33.52
N ASP A 138 3.55 30.23 34.69
CA ASP A 138 3.07 30.90 35.89
C ASP A 138 3.80 32.25 36.04
N GLU A 139 3.06 33.35 35.87
CA GLU A 139 3.60 34.72 35.87
C GLU A 139 4.22 35.09 37.23
N ASP A 140 3.71 34.54 38.34
CA ASP A 140 4.21 34.83 39.68
C ASP A 140 5.53 34.11 39.97
N LEU A 141 5.71 32.93 39.37
CA LEU A 141 6.91 32.09 39.54
C LEU A 141 7.93 32.26 38.41
N ASN A 142 7.58 32.98 37.33
CA ASN A 142 8.38 33.15 36.11
C ASN A 142 8.93 31.81 35.58
N LYS A 143 8.12 30.75 35.68
CA LYS A 143 8.49 29.37 35.30
C LYS A 143 7.26 28.63 34.78
N THR A 144 7.49 27.72 33.84
CA THR A 144 6.48 26.76 33.41
C THR A 144 6.28 25.72 34.51
N VAL A 145 5.02 25.55 34.93
CA VAL A 145 4.63 24.60 35.97
C VAL A 145 3.58 23.64 35.45
N ASN A 146 3.67 22.40 35.91
CA ASN A 146 2.75 21.34 35.54
C ASN A 146 1.46 21.50 36.34
N LYS A 147 0.45 22.15 35.76
CA LYS A 147 -0.89 22.28 36.37
C LYS A 147 -1.78 21.15 35.89
N THR A 148 -2.50 20.55 36.84
CA THR A 148 -3.49 19.55 36.50
C THR A 148 -4.79 20.26 36.11
N LYS A 149 -5.21 20.15 34.85
CA LYS A 149 -6.53 20.63 34.37
C LYS A 149 -7.41 19.45 33.98
N TYR A 150 -8.72 19.64 34.13
CA TYR A 150 -9.72 18.72 33.62
C TYR A 150 -10.06 19.16 32.19
N VAL A 151 -9.65 18.38 31.20
CA VAL A 151 -9.95 18.65 29.78
C VAL A 151 -11.13 17.78 29.37
N MET A 152 -12.17 18.40 28.81
CA MET A 152 -13.33 17.69 28.29
C MET A 152 -12.93 16.97 27.01
N GLN A 153 -12.96 15.63 27.00
CA GLN A 153 -12.70 14.81 25.83
C GLN A 153 -13.96 14.03 25.45
N PRO A 154 -14.25 13.83 24.15
CA PRO A 154 -15.37 13.02 23.73
C PRO A 154 -15.18 11.58 24.24
N LYS A 155 -16.23 11.02 24.83
CA LYS A 155 -16.24 9.67 25.37
C LYS A 155 -16.22 8.69 24.21
N THR A 156 -15.32 7.73 24.23
CA THR A 156 -15.24 6.69 23.21
C THR A 156 -15.63 5.34 23.79
N GLU A 157 -16.29 4.53 22.97
CA GLU A 157 -16.62 3.14 23.25
C GLU A 157 -15.87 2.27 22.22
N GLN A 158 -15.16 1.25 22.71
CA GLN A 158 -14.48 0.29 21.86
C GLN A 158 -15.44 -0.88 21.59
N ILE A 159 -15.81 -1.06 20.32
CA ILE A 159 -16.63 -2.16 19.87
C ILE A 159 -15.68 -3.25 19.38
N PHE A 160 -15.78 -4.43 19.98
CA PHE A 160 -15.00 -5.60 19.59
C PHE A 160 -15.73 -6.34 18.47
N ASN A 161 -15.14 -6.35 17.28
CA ASN A 161 -15.73 -6.94 16.08
C ASN A 161 -15.24 -8.38 15.81
N GLY A 162 -14.29 -8.88 16.59
CA GLY A 162 -13.75 -10.23 16.45
C GLY A 162 -12.23 -10.23 16.23
N VAL A 163 -11.77 -11.14 15.37
CA VAL A 163 -10.37 -11.22 14.95
C VAL A 163 -10.15 -10.29 13.78
N LYS A 164 -9.13 -9.44 13.89
CA LYS A 164 -8.68 -8.60 12.80
C LYS A 164 -8.05 -9.48 11.72
N ASP A 165 -8.46 -9.24 10.48
CA ASP A 165 -7.90 -9.92 9.31
C ASP A 165 -6.36 -9.87 9.33
N ILE A 166 -5.75 -11.05 9.15
CA ILE A 166 -4.28 -11.18 9.16
C ILE A 166 -3.63 -10.56 7.91
N GLY A 167 -4.44 -10.21 6.92
CA GLY A 167 -4.06 -9.39 5.78
C GLY A 167 -3.31 -10.15 4.69
N ILE A 168 -3.56 -11.45 4.52
CA ILE A 168 -3.07 -12.21 3.37
C ILE A 168 -4.24 -12.53 2.46
N ARG A 169 -4.07 -12.29 1.15
CA ARG A 169 -5.00 -12.73 0.11
C ARG A 169 -4.35 -13.82 -0.70
N VAL A 170 -5.02 -14.95 -0.88
CA VAL A 170 -4.46 -16.12 -1.54
C VAL A 170 -5.30 -16.57 -2.73
N TYR A 171 -4.72 -17.44 -3.55
CA TYR A 171 -5.42 -18.20 -4.58
C TYR A 171 -4.74 -19.55 -4.77
N ASP A 172 -5.39 -20.48 -5.48
CA ASP A 172 -4.84 -21.80 -5.69
C ASP A 172 -3.46 -21.75 -6.34
N ALA A 173 -2.56 -22.62 -5.85
CA ALA A 173 -1.23 -22.78 -6.41
C ALA A 173 -1.28 -22.97 -7.93
N PRO A 174 -0.68 -22.05 -8.72
CA PRO A 174 -0.75 -22.11 -10.17
C PRO A 174 -0.02 -23.35 -10.66
N LYS A 175 -0.51 -23.98 -11.73
CA LYS A 175 0.14 -25.15 -12.33
C LYS A 175 1.15 -24.80 -13.42
N THR A 176 1.16 -23.55 -13.88
CA THR A 176 2.06 -23.06 -14.94
C THR A 176 2.36 -21.57 -14.73
N ASN A 177 3.35 -21.03 -15.46
CA ASN A 177 3.63 -19.60 -15.54
C ASN A 177 2.71 -18.82 -16.48
N ILE A 178 1.68 -19.45 -17.06
CA ILE A 178 0.75 -18.78 -17.96
C ILE A 178 -0.17 -17.91 -17.11
N LYS A 179 -0.20 -16.61 -17.42
CA LYS A 179 -1.20 -15.69 -16.88
C LYS A 179 -2.50 -15.89 -17.64
N LEU A 180 -3.53 -16.33 -16.93
CA LEU A 180 -4.84 -16.54 -17.51
C LEU A 180 -5.60 -15.21 -17.53
N GLY A 181 -6.40 -15.00 -18.57
CA GLY A 181 -7.32 -13.87 -18.62
C GLY A 181 -8.52 -14.10 -17.71
N LEU A 182 -9.31 -13.05 -17.50
CA LEU A 182 -10.52 -13.08 -16.69
C LEU A 182 -11.49 -14.20 -17.11
N ASP A 183 -11.64 -14.41 -18.41
CA ASP A 183 -12.53 -15.44 -18.98
C ASP A 183 -12.14 -16.87 -18.57
N LEU A 184 -10.88 -17.10 -18.19
CA LEU A 184 -10.34 -18.42 -17.84
C LEU A 184 -10.09 -18.59 -16.34
N GLN A 185 -9.73 -17.51 -15.65
CA GLN A 185 -9.42 -17.52 -14.23
C GLN A 185 -10.63 -17.14 -13.35
N GLY A 186 -11.63 -16.50 -13.94
CA GLY A 186 -12.70 -15.83 -13.20
C GLY A 186 -12.21 -14.52 -12.54
N GLY A 187 -13.17 -13.74 -12.08
CA GLY A 187 -12.96 -12.45 -11.41
C GLY A 187 -13.99 -11.42 -11.86
N THR A 188 -13.72 -10.16 -11.55
CA THR A 188 -14.67 -9.07 -11.77
C THR A 188 -14.12 -8.06 -12.77
N ARG A 189 -14.97 -7.65 -13.71
CA ARG A 189 -14.72 -6.53 -14.62
C ARG A 189 -15.70 -5.41 -14.33
N VAL A 190 -15.18 -4.25 -13.97
CA VAL A 190 -15.95 -3.04 -13.70
C VAL A 190 -15.70 -2.02 -14.78
N ILE A 191 -16.76 -1.32 -15.18
CA ILE A 191 -16.70 -0.20 -16.10
C ILE A 191 -17.19 1.02 -15.33
N LEU A 192 -16.28 1.95 -15.06
CA LEU A 192 -16.58 3.22 -14.41
C LEU A 192 -16.66 4.32 -15.45
N GLN A 193 -17.54 5.28 -15.22
CA GLN A 193 -17.64 6.49 -16.03
C GLN A 193 -17.45 7.69 -15.10
N PRO A 194 -16.52 8.61 -15.42
CA PRO A 194 -16.42 9.89 -14.70
C PRO A 194 -17.74 10.67 -14.77
N GLU A 195 -18.12 11.32 -13.67
CA GLU A 195 -19.33 12.15 -13.61
C GLU A 195 -19.30 13.29 -14.62
N GLU A 196 -18.12 13.86 -14.85
CA GLU A 196 -17.86 14.91 -15.83
C GLU A 196 -16.72 14.51 -16.77
N LYS A 197 -16.69 15.10 -17.97
CA LYS A 197 -15.58 14.89 -18.91
C LYS A 197 -14.29 15.47 -18.33
N ILE A 198 -13.23 14.68 -18.34
CA ILE A 198 -11.92 15.06 -17.82
C ILE A 198 -10.84 15.02 -18.90
N SER A 199 -9.77 15.78 -18.72
CA SER A 199 -8.62 15.75 -19.64
C SER A 199 -7.89 14.41 -19.57
N THR A 200 -7.04 14.15 -20.56
CA THR A 200 -6.18 12.96 -20.61
C THR A 200 -5.26 12.87 -19.39
N GLU A 201 -4.69 13.99 -18.96
CA GLU A 201 -3.78 14.04 -17.80
C GLU A 201 -4.53 13.73 -16.49
N ASN A 202 -5.75 14.26 -16.34
CA ASN A 202 -6.58 13.97 -15.18
C ASN A 202 -7.08 12.51 -15.18
N MET A 203 -7.33 11.95 -16.36
CA MET A 203 -7.68 10.53 -16.51
C MET A 203 -6.52 9.62 -16.12
N ASP A 204 -5.30 9.91 -16.59
CA ASP A 204 -4.10 9.16 -16.24
C ASP A 204 -3.83 9.25 -14.72
N ALA A 205 -3.92 10.45 -14.14
CA ALA A 205 -3.79 10.63 -12.70
C ALA A 205 -4.88 9.86 -11.91
N LEU A 206 -6.12 9.82 -12.40
CA LEU A 206 -7.19 9.05 -11.78
C LEU A 206 -6.88 7.55 -11.82
N ILE A 207 -6.39 7.04 -12.94
CA ILE A 207 -5.97 5.64 -13.09
C ILE A 207 -4.83 5.31 -12.13
N ASP A 208 -3.82 6.17 -12.01
CA ASP A 208 -2.70 5.97 -11.09
C ASP A 208 -3.15 5.94 -9.63
N ASN A 209 -4.04 6.86 -9.23
CA ASN A 209 -4.63 6.87 -7.89
C ASN A 209 -5.46 5.61 -7.61
N MET A 210 -6.27 5.16 -8.58
CA MET A 210 -7.03 3.91 -8.45
C MET A 210 -6.09 2.71 -8.31
N ASN A 211 -5.01 2.67 -9.09
CA ASN A 211 -4.01 1.62 -9.00
C ASN A 211 -3.34 1.59 -7.62
N GLN A 212 -2.93 2.75 -7.10
CA GLN A 212 -2.37 2.86 -5.74
C GLN A 212 -3.36 2.35 -4.69
N ARG A 213 -4.62 2.80 -4.72
CA ARG A 213 -5.66 2.37 -3.76
C ARG A 213 -5.91 0.87 -3.84
N LEU A 214 -6.11 0.31 -5.03
CA LEU A 214 -6.36 -1.13 -5.17
C LEU A 214 -5.16 -1.98 -4.70
N ASN A 215 -3.94 -1.50 -4.92
CA ASN A 215 -2.74 -2.17 -4.41
C ASN A 215 -2.71 -2.19 -2.87
N LEU A 216 -3.10 -1.09 -2.20
CA LEU A 216 -3.22 -1.04 -0.73
C LEU A 216 -4.18 -2.10 -0.20
N TYR A 217 -5.30 -2.29 -0.88
CA TYR A 217 -6.33 -3.27 -0.50
C TYR A 217 -6.03 -4.72 -0.86
N GLY A 218 -4.81 -5.06 -1.23
CA GLY A 218 -4.51 -6.46 -1.49
C GLY A 218 -4.73 -6.89 -2.95
N LEU A 219 -4.92 -5.96 -3.90
CA LEU A 219 -5.18 -6.31 -5.30
C LEU A 219 -3.99 -5.92 -6.20
N SER A 220 -3.02 -6.83 -6.36
CA SER A 220 -1.82 -6.59 -7.19
C SER A 220 -1.98 -7.01 -8.67
N ASP A 221 -2.99 -7.83 -8.98
CA ASP A 221 -3.30 -8.32 -10.33
C ASP A 221 -4.48 -7.55 -10.93
N VAL A 222 -4.40 -6.23 -10.88
CA VAL A 222 -5.39 -5.32 -11.45
C VAL A 222 -4.90 -4.83 -12.80
N VAL A 223 -5.78 -4.85 -13.79
CA VAL A 223 -5.57 -4.15 -15.06
C VAL A 223 -6.55 -2.99 -15.13
N ILE A 224 -6.02 -1.77 -15.11
CA ILE A 224 -6.80 -0.53 -15.27
C ILE A 224 -6.47 0.07 -16.63
N ARG A 225 -7.49 0.37 -17.43
CA ARG A 225 -7.32 1.01 -18.74
C ARG A 225 -8.39 2.05 -19.01
N SER A 226 -7.99 3.14 -19.66
CA SER A 226 -8.91 4.11 -20.24
C SER A 226 -9.54 3.56 -21.52
N ALA A 227 -10.82 3.85 -21.73
CA ALA A 227 -11.57 3.55 -22.93
C ALA A 227 -12.52 4.71 -23.26
N GLY A 228 -12.98 4.78 -24.51
CA GLY A 228 -13.98 5.74 -24.93
C GLY A 228 -14.90 5.16 -25.99
N ASP A 229 -16.11 5.71 -26.10
CA ASP A 229 -17.04 5.38 -27.18
C ASP A 229 -17.00 6.42 -28.32
N LEU A 230 -17.72 6.12 -29.40
CA LEU A 230 -17.88 7.03 -30.54
C LEU A 230 -18.75 8.27 -30.21
N SER A 231 -19.46 8.25 -29.08
CA SER A 231 -20.26 9.36 -28.57
C SER A 231 -19.42 10.35 -27.74
N GLY A 232 -18.14 10.04 -27.52
CA GLY A 232 -17.22 10.83 -26.72
C GLY A 232 -17.42 10.69 -25.21
N ASN A 233 -18.05 9.60 -24.76
CA ASN A 233 -18.06 9.19 -23.36
C ASN A 233 -16.71 8.56 -23.02
N GLN A 234 -16.25 8.80 -21.80
CA GLN A 234 -14.99 8.29 -21.27
C GLN A 234 -15.30 7.21 -20.24
N PHE A 235 -14.52 6.12 -20.28
CA PHE A 235 -14.68 4.99 -19.39
C PHE A 235 -13.34 4.56 -18.82
N ILE A 236 -13.37 4.03 -17.61
CA ILE A 236 -12.26 3.31 -16.99
C ILE A 236 -12.70 1.87 -16.85
N ILE A 237 -11.96 0.96 -17.46
CA ILE A 237 -12.18 -0.47 -17.34
C ILE A 237 -11.18 -1.00 -16.32
N VAL A 238 -11.70 -1.58 -15.24
CA VAL A 238 -10.93 -2.23 -14.19
C VAL A 238 -11.20 -3.73 -14.26
N GLU A 239 -10.16 -4.52 -14.41
CA GLU A 239 -10.22 -5.99 -14.42
C GLU A 239 -9.42 -6.53 -13.24
N ILE A 240 -10.07 -7.31 -12.39
CA ILE A 240 -9.48 -7.84 -11.15
C ILE A 240 -9.66 -9.36 -11.16
N ALA A 241 -8.55 -10.06 -11.33
CA ALA A 241 -8.56 -11.52 -11.41
C ALA A 241 -8.88 -12.14 -10.03
N GLY A 242 -9.87 -13.04 -10.00
CA GLY A 242 -10.25 -13.80 -8.81
C GLY A 242 -10.68 -12.95 -7.61
N ALA A 243 -11.22 -11.75 -7.82
CA ALA A 243 -11.94 -10.96 -6.81
C ALA A 243 -13.44 -10.97 -7.11
N THR A 244 -14.25 -10.96 -6.06
CA THR A 244 -15.72 -10.96 -6.13
C THR A 244 -16.28 -9.58 -6.48
N GLU A 245 -17.54 -9.53 -6.92
CA GLU A 245 -18.18 -8.25 -7.26
C GLU A 245 -18.31 -7.36 -6.02
N GLU A 246 -18.67 -7.96 -4.88
CA GLU A 246 -18.85 -7.29 -3.60
C GLU A 246 -17.55 -6.66 -3.10
N GLU A 247 -16.44 -7.41 -3.10
CA GLU A 247 -15.12 -6.90 -2.74
C GLU A 247 -14.74 -5.72 -3.64
N VAL A 248 -14.92 -5.84 -4.95
CA VAL A 248 -14.53 -4.78 -5.88
C VAL A 248 -15.44 -3.55 -5.74
N HIS A 249 -16.74 -3.75 -5.54
CA HIS A 249 -17.68 -2.66 -5.35
C HIS A 249 -17.34 -1.86 -4.09
N GLU A 250 -17.04 -2.51 -2.97
CA GLU A 250 -16.68 -1.83 -1.72
C GLU A 250 -15.41 -0.98 -1.90
N LEU A 251 -14.41 -1.50 -2.59
CA LEU A 251 -13.13 -0.80 -2.82
C LEU A 251 -13.23 0.35 -3.83
N LEU A 252 -14.04 0.20 -4.87
CA LEU A 252 -14.13 1.19 -5.96
C LEU A 252 -15.22 2.24 -5.72
N ALA A 253 -16.30 1.90 -5.01
CA ALA A 253 -17.41 2.83 -4.78
C ALA A 253 -17.13 3.82 -3.65
N GLN A 254 -16.23 3.50 -2.72
CA GLN A 254 -15.89 4.38 -1.62
C GLN A 254 -14.91 5.47 -2.06
N GLN A 255 -15.24 6.71 -1.70
CA GLN A 255 -14.31 7.83 -1.81
C GLN A 255 -13.13 7.61 -0.83
N GLY A 256 -11.92 7.78 -1.33
CA GLY A 256 -10.72 7.60 -0.51
C GLY A 256 -10.60 8.68 0.58
N LYS A 257 -10.19 8.27 1.78
CA LYS A 257 -9.88 9.14 2.91
C LYS A 257 -8.37 9.38 2.95
N PHE A 258 -7.95 10.62 2.76
CA PHE A 258 -6.56 11.01 2.99
C PHE A 258 -6.43 11.73 4.33
N GLU A 259 -5.43 11.36 5.12
CA GLU A 259 -5.16 11.93 6.43
C GLU A 259 -3.66 12.16 6.63
N ALA A 260 -3.27 13.31 7.17
CA ALA A 260 -1.91 13.56 7.62
C ALA A 260 -1.88 13.75 9.13
N SER A 261 -1.01 13.03 9.85
CA SER A 261 -0.89 13.08 11.31
C SER A 261 0.54 13.34 11.76
N ILE A 262 0.70 13.93 12.95
CA ILE A 262 1.98 14.07 13.64
C ILE A 262 1.82 13.40 15.00
N GLY A 263 2.57 12.32 15.22
CA GLY A 263 2.32 11.42 16.33
C GLY A 263 0.87 10.91 16.28
N ASN A 264 0.11 11.17 17.35
CA ASN A 264 -1.30 10.77 17.48
C ASN A 264 -2.29 11.91 17.17
N GLU A 265 -1.82 13.07 16.70
CA GLU A 265 -2.66 14.23 16.39
C GLU A 265 -2.82 14.38 14.88
N THR A 266 -4.08 14.36 14.39
CA THR A 266 -4.41 14.63 12.98
C THR A 266 -4.17 16.11 12.66
N VAL A 267 -3.38 16.38 11.62
CA VAL A 267 -3.02 17.72 11.17
C VAL A 267 -4.04 18.26 10.17
N PHE A 268 -4.27 17.51 9.09
CA PHE A 268 -5.23 17.87 8.04
C PHE A 268 -5.79 16.64 7.31
N LEU A 269 -7.02 16.77 6.82
CA LEU A 269 -7.76 15.76 6.06
C LEU A 269 -7.94 16.18 4.60
N GLY A 270 -7.82 15.22 3.69
CA GLY A 270 -8.18 15.41 2.29
C GLY A 270 -9.70 15.59 2.12
N GLY A 271 -10.11 16.45 1.19
CA GLY A 271 -11.53 16.74 0.93
C GLY A 271 -12.17 17.75 1.87
N GLU A 272 -11.63 17.95 3.07
CA GLU A 272 -12.09 18.96 4.04
C GLU A 272 -11.08 20.11 4.21
N ASP A 273 -9.83 19.78 4.54
CA ASP A 273 -8.82 20.79 4.89
C ASP A 273 -7.93 21.21 3.73
N ILE A 274 -7.68 20.31 2.77
CA ILE A 274 -6.87 20.60 1.60
C ILE A 274 -7.76 21.26 0.55
N THR A 275 -7.59 22.56 0.39
CA THR A 275 -8.37 23.40 -0.54
C THR A 275 -7.85 23.34 -1.97
N TYR A 276 -6.55 23.07 -2.14
CA TYR A 276 -5.92 22.96 -3.45
C TYR A 276 -4.67 22.08 -3.39
N VAL A 277 -4.43 21.33 -4.46
CA VAL A 277 -3.18 20.58 -4.69
C VAL A 277 -2.59 21.06 -6.00
N CYS A 278 -1.37 21.59 -5.97
CA CYS A 278 -0.69 21.99 -7.18
C CYS A 278 -0.37 20.76 -8.04
N ARG A 279 -0.81 20.81 -9.30
CA ARG A 279 -0.53 19.79 -10.34
C ARG A 279 0.26 20.32 -11.52
N SER A 280 0.61 21.61 -11.53
CA SER A 280 1.40 22.19 -12.61
C SER A 280 2.88 21.85 -12.43
N ALA A 281 3.62 21.75 -13.54
CA ALA A 281 5.05 21.48 -13.52
C ALA A 281 5.89 22.56 -12.79
N GLN A 282 5.29 23.70 -12.41
CA GLN A 282 5.95 24.77 -11.67
C GLN A 282 6.05 24.49 -10.17
N CYS A 283 5.08 23.75 -9.62
CA CYS A 283 4.98 23.46 -8.19
C CYS A 283 4.59 22.02 -7.89
N SER A 284 4.80 21.10 -8.84
CA SER A 284 4.52 19.68 -8.68
C SER A 284 5.37 18.84 -9.63
N GLY A 285 5.87 17.71 -9.15
CA GLY A 285 6.66 16.74 -9.90
C GLY A 285 8.10 16.59 -9.41
N ILE A 286 8.97 16.07 -10.26
CA ILE A 286 10.39 15.88 -9.93
C ILE A 286 11.05 17.25 -9.70
N ASP A 287 11.69 17.41 -8.54
CA ASP A 287 12.39 18.63 -8.16
C ASP A 287 13.45 18.95 -9.23
N PRO A 288 13.35 20.08 -9.95
CA PRO A 288 14.28 20.42 -11.02
C PRO A 288 15.70 20.69 -10.52
N ARG A 289 15.89 20.97 -9.23
CA ARG A 289 17.21 21.21 -8.62
C ARG A 289 17.91 19.91 -8.24
N ALA A 290 17.18 18.98 -7.63
CA ALA A 290 17.74 17.71 -7.18
C ALA A 290 17.67 16.60 -8.24
N GLY A 291 16.58 16.55 -8.99
CA GLY A 291 16.33 15.60 -10.06
C GLY A 291 16.39 14.14 -9.62
N CYS A 292 16.75 13.27 -10.57
CA CYS A 292 17.03 11.86 -10.32
C CYS A 292 18.54 11.62 -10.33
N ARG A 293 19.03 10.87 -9.34
CA ARG A 293 20.43 10.49 -9.21
C ARG A 293 20.59 8.99 -8.99
N ARG A 294 21.73 8.47 -9.44
CA ARG A 294 22.12 7.08 -9.18
C ARG A 294 22.65 6.97 -7.76
N ILE A 295 22.14 5.99 -7.02
CA ILE A 295 22.61 5.60 -5.69
C ILE A 295 23.27 4.21 -5.76
N GLN A 296 23.85 3.75 -4.66
CA GLN A 296 24.63 2.51 -4.63
C GLN A 296 23.83 1.30 -5.16
N ASP A 297 22.54 1.21 -4.79
CA ASP A 297 21.63 0.11 -5.17
C ASP A 297 20.43 0.58 -6.02
N GLY A 298 20.64 1.51 -6.96
CA GLY A 298 19.61 1.88 -7.94
C GLY A 298 19.57 3.37 -8.26
N TYR A 299 18.37 3.91 -8.36
CA TYR A 299 18.09 5.32 -8.62
C TYR A 299 17.18 5.89 -7.53
N MET A 300 17.35 7.17 -7.26
CA MET A 300 16.51 7.95 -6.38
C MET A 300 16.11 9.24 -7.10
N CYS A 301 14.82 9.58 -7.07
CA CYS A 301 14.28 10.81 -7.63
C CYS A 301 13.61 11.62 -6.54
N ARG A 302 14.00 12.89 -6.39
CA ARG A 302 13.35 13.79 -5.43
C ARG A 302 12.12 14.41 -6.08
N PHE A 303 10.98 14.34 -5.42
CA PHE A 303 9.77 15.04 -5.85
C PHE A 303 9.49 16.22 -4.92
N GLN A 304 8.70 17.16 -5.42
CA GLN A 304 8.07 18.19 -4.60
C GLN A 304 6.68 18.50 -5.15
N PHE A 305 5.75 18.86 -4.27
CA PHE A 305 4.50 19.49 -4.67
C PHE A 305 4.01 20.46 -3.61
N ALA A 306 3.19 21.43 -4.00
CA ALA A 306 2.57 22.39 -3.08
C ALA A 306 1.09 22.06 -2.85
N ILE A 307 0.62 22.28 -1.62
CA ILE A 307 -0.79 22.23 -1.25
C ILE A 307 -1.22 23.51 -0.55
N SER A 308 -2.49 23.85 -0.68
CA SER A 308 -3.13 24.95 0.05
C SER A 308 -4.09 24.38 1.11
N LEU A 309 -3.86 24.71 2.37
CA LEU A 309 -4.67 24.33 3.52
C LEU A 309 -5.72 25.39 3.85
N SER A 310 -6.83 24.94 4.44
CA SER A 310 -7.78 25.81 5.12
C SER A 310 -7.11 26.57 6.26
N SER A 311 -7.65 27.74 6.62
CA SER A 311 -7.10 28.53 7.73
C SER A 311 -7.13 27.78 9.07
N ASP A 312 -8.12 26.91 9.28
CA ASP A 312 -8.24 26.14 10.52
C ASP A 312 -7.24 24.98 10.55
N ALA A 313 -7.01 24.31 9.42
CA ALA A 313 -5.95 23.31 9.30
C ALA A 313 -4.55 23.91 9.50
N ALA A 314 -4.28 25.08 8.92
CA ALA A 314 -3.02 25.78 9.12
C ALA A 314 -2.78 26.14 10.59
N LYS A 315 -3.82 26.56 11.33
CA LYS A 315 -3.73 26.81 12.78
C LYS A 315 -3.46 25.53 13.57
N ARG A 316 -4.21 24.46 13.30
CA ARG A 316 -3.98 23.15 13.94
C ARG A 316 -2.56 22.66 13.71
N GLN A 317 -2.07 22.75 12.48
CA GLN A 317 -0.69 22.42 12.14
C GLN A 317 0.31 23.24 12.96
N ALA A 318 0.11 24.54 13.08
CA ALA A 318 0.98 25.41 13.87
C ALA A 318 0.97 25.02 15.37
N GLU A 319 -0.21 24.78 15.94
CA GLU A 319 -0.37 24.40 17.35
C GLU A 319 0.32 23.07 17.68
N ILE A 320 0.23 22.09 16.77
CA ILE A 320 0.89 20.79 16.91
C ILE A 320 2.42 20.97 16.79
N THR A 321 2.89 21.63 15.72
CA THR A 321 4.33 21.76 15.47
C THR A 321 5.04 22.66 16.49
N GLN A 322 4.33 23.60 17.13
CA GLN A 322 4.89 24.46 18.17
C GLN A 322 5.49 23.67 19.35
N LYS A 323 4.90 22.50 19.65
CA LYS A 323 5.29 21.62 20.76
C LYS A 323 6.54 20.78 20.45
N LEU A 324 6.98 20.74 19.19
CA LEU A 324 8.05 19.85 18.74
C LEU A 324 9.42 20.49 18.88
N ASP A 325 10.43 19.70 19.19
CA ASP A 325 11.82 20.16 19.26
C ASP A 325 12.44 20.23 17.86
N VAL A 326 13.50 21.04 17.71
CA VAL A 326 14.27 21.10 16.46
C VAL A 326 15.44 20.12 16.57
N VAL A 327 15.56 19.24 15.58
CA VAL A 327 16.62 18.24 15.45
C VAL A 327 17.40 18.46 14.17
N TYR A 328 18.65 18.00 14.14
CA TYR A 328 19.55 18.16 12.99
C TYR A 328 19.80 16.80 12.34
N ASP A 329 19.77 16.76 11.02
CA ASP A 329 20.18 15.57 10.27
C ASP A 329 21.72 15.48 10.15
N SER A 330 22.20 14.42 9.51
CA SER A 330 23.64 14.21 9.26
C SER A 330 24.26 15.25 8.32
N SER A 331 23.45 16.02 7.60
CA SER A 331 23.85 17.10 6.70
C SER A 331 23.83 18.48 7.38
N GLY A 332 23.32 18.57 8.62
CA GLY A 332 23.14 19.80 9.37
C GLY A 332 21.85 20.56 9.04
N GLU A 333 20.90 19.94 8.32
CA GLU A 333 19.58 20.50 8.05
C GLU A 333 18.66 20.36 9.27
N GLU A 334 17.85 21.40 9.52
CA GLU A 334 16.95 21.51 10.67
C GLU A 334 15.56 20.95 10.35
N TYR A 335 15.14 19.98 11.16
CA TYR A 335 13.82 19.34 11.10
C TYR A 335 13.15 19.35 12.47
N LEU A 336 11.84 19.06 12.53
CA LEU A 336 11.14 18.85 13.79
C LEU A 336 11.37 17.42 14.31
N SER A 337 11.22 17.24 15.62
CA SER A 337 11.49 15.97 16.32
C SER A 337 10.51 14.84 15.99
N GLN A 338 9.40 15.14 15.31
CA GLN A 338 8.43 14.17 14.83
C GLN A 338 8.22 14.34 13.33
N ASP A 339 7.87 13.22 12.69
CA ASP A 339 7.55 13.16 11.27
C ASP A 339 6.05 13.34 11.01
N LEU A 340 5.73 13.76 9.79
CA LEU A 340 4.39 13.80 9.24
C LEU A 340 4.07 12.44 8.61
N ASN A 341 3.16 11.70 9.23
CA ASN A 341 2.67 10.43 8.72
C ASN A 341 1.50 10.67 7.77
N LEU A 342 1.56 10.10 6.58
CA LEU A 342 0.51 10.19 5.57
C LEU A 342 -0.26 8.88 5.51
N TYR A 343 -1.58 8.97 5.51
CA TYR A 343 -2.50 7.84 5.47
C TYR A 343 -3.45 7.96 4.29
N LEU A 344 -3.70 6.83 3.65
CA LEU A 344 -4.77 6.65 2.67
C LEU A 344 -5.64 5.50 3.13
N ASP A 345 -6.94 5.75 3.29
CA ASP A 345 -7.91 4.77 3.77
C ASP A 345 -7.47 4.10 5.09
N ASP A 346 -7.02 4.93 6.04
CA ASP A 346 -6.48 4.57 7.36
C ASP A 346 -5.19 3.72 7.34
N GLN A 347 -4.61 3.50 6.15
CA GLN A 347 -3.31 2.85 5.99
C GLN A 347 -2.20 3.87 5.80
N MET A 348 -1.15 3.78 6.62
CA MET A 348 0.03 4.63 6.45
C MET A 348 0.72 4.30 5.12
N VAL A 349 0.88 5.31 4.27
CA VAL A 349 1.48 5.19 2.94
C VAL A 349 2.87 5.81 2.85
N ASP A 350 3.16 6.83 3.66
CA ASP A 350 4.45 7.52 3.65
C ASP A 350 4.70 8.25 4.97
N THR A 351 5.97 8.57 5.23
CA THR A 351 6.43 9.34 6.38
C THR A 351 7.42 10.40 5.92
N LEU A 352 7.09 11.66 6.16
CA LEU A 352 7.87 12.81 5.71
C LEU A 352 8.41 13.61 6.88
N LYS A 353 9.66 14.05 6.78
CA LYS A 353 10.22 14.99 7.76
C LYS A 353 9.59 16.37 7.63
N ILE A 354 9.45 17.05 8.76
CA ILE A 354 8.87 18.40 8.82
C ILE A 354 10.00 19.42 9.01
N SER A 355 10.09 20.39 8.12
CA SER A 355 11.09 21.45 8.22
C SER A 355 10.86 22.34 9.44
N ALA A 356 11.94 22.78 10.09
CA ALA A 356 11.86 23.56 11.33
C ALA A 356 11.17 24.93 11.18
N ASP A 357 11.09 25.46 9.96
CA ASP A 357 10.42 26.73 9.62
C ASP A 357 8.89 26.68 9.76
N LEU A 358 8.31 25.48 9.84
CA LEU A 358 6.88 25.25 10.09
C LEU A 358 6.53 25.21 11.58
N LYS A 359 7.51 25.30 12.50
CA LYS A 359 7.28 25.31 13.95
C LYS A 359 6.42 26.51 14.38
N GLY A 360 5.21 26.26 14.87
CA GLY A 360 4.32 27.30 15.39
C GLY A 360 3.84 28.31 14.35
N ARG A 361 4.04 28.03 13.06
CA ARG A 361 3.66 28.92 11.97
C ARG A 361 2.42 28.39 11.27
N ALA A 362 1.34 29.17 11.29
CA ALA A 362 0.12 28.86 10.54
C ALA A 362 0.31 29.24 9.07
N SER A 363 0.85 28.31 8.27
CA SER A 363 1.00 28.48 6.82
C SER A 363 -0.14 27.77 6.10
N THR A 364 -0.85 28.50 5.24
CA THR A 364 -1.82 27.87 4.33
C THR A 364 -1.16 27.28 3.11
N GLU A 365 0.03 27.75 2.73
CA GLU A 365 0.79 27.19 1.61
C GLU A 365 1.89 26.29 2.14
N ILE A 366 1.81 24.99 1.83
CA ILE A 366 2.75 23.98 2.30
C ILE A 366 3.43 23.34 1.10
N ALA A 367 4.76 23.30 1.13
CA ALA A 367 5.55 22.52 0.19
C ALA A 367 5.86 21.16 0.82
N ILE A 368 5.51 20.10 0.08
CA ILE A 368 5.79 18.71 0.44
C ILE A 368 6.89 18.23 -0.48
N SER A 369 7.91 17.57 0.07
CA SER A 369 8.99 16.96 -0.73
C SER A 369 9.38 15.62 -0.15
N GLY A 370 9.75 14.69 -1.03
CA GLY A 370 10.13 13.34 -0.68
C GLY A 370 11.04 12.73 -1.73
N SER A 371 11.24 11.41 -1.69
CA SER A 371 12.08 10.71 -2.66
C SER A 371 11.51 9.34 -3.01
N GLY A 372 11.36 9.08 -4.30
CA GLY A 372 11.04 7.76 -4.83
C GLY A 372 12.31 7.00 -5.21
N PHE A 373 12.29 5.69 -5.02
CA PHE A 373 13.43 4.80 -5.24
C PHE A 373 13.08 3.69 -6.25
N GLY A 374 14.04 3.25 -7.05
CA GLY A 374 13.81 2.18 -8.01
C GLY A 374 15.10 1.55 -8.52
N LEU A 375 15.01 0.35 -9.11
CA LEU A 375 16.18 -0.35 -9.67
C LEU A 375 16.71 0.38 -10.91
N ASN A 376 15.83 1.10 -11.61
CA ASN A 376 16.16 1.98 -12.72
C ASN A 376 15.49 3.37 -12.56
N MET A 377 15.95 4.33 -13.36
CA MET A 377 15.47 5.71 -13.32
C MET A 377 13.96 5.83 -13.62
N GLN A 378 13.41 4.99 -14.49
CA GLN A 378 11.97 5.04 -14.81
C GLN A 378 11.12 4.58 -13.62
N GLU A 379 11.53 3.53 -12.93
CA GLU A 379 10.87 3.08 -11.70
C GLU A 379 10.96 4.15 -10.61
N ALA A 380 12.15 4.69 -10.36
CA ALA A 380 12.33 5.74 -9.36
C ALA A 380 11.51 7.01 -9.66
N ARG A 381 11.29 7.34 -10.93
CA ARG A 381 10.41 8.46 -11.37
C ARG A 381 8.92 8.19 -11.28
N ARG A 382 8.52 6.93 -11.13
CA ARG A 382 7.12 6.54 -10.97
C ARG A 382 6.75 6.41 -9.50
N GLU A 383 7.71 5.99 -8.68
CA GLU A 383 7.58 6.01 -7.21
C GLU A 383 7.66 7.43 -6.62
N ALA A 384 8.29 8.37 -7.33
CA ALA A 384 8.38 9.79 -6.98
C ALA A 384 7.33 10.60 -7.75
#